data_AF-A0A4Z1A983-F1
#
_entry.id   AF-A0A4Z1A983-F1
#
_cell.length_a   1.000
_cell.length_b   1.000
_cell.length_c   1.000
_cell.angle_alpha   90.00
_cell.angle_beta   90.00
_cell.angle_gamma   90.00
#
_symmetry.space_group_name_H-M   'P 1'
#
loop_
_entity.id
_entity.type
_entity.pdbx_description
1 polymer ?
#
loop_
_entity_poly.entity_id
_entity_poly.type
_entity_poly.pdbx_seq_one_letter_code
_entity_poly.pdbx_strand_id
1 'polypeptide(L)'
;MEWIRTIPSDFPRDQKISLGTYQRPTEKKSAFGSKDYQLYWQEEIHLQSNSKFVKTWSEWKVYKDHSEFQFKEGTGSFEKSGDWVLFKTNSITEFECKSKEKVDTIPRGKDWKKSFPCSDLPSQNIRSKDHNLLYYYDGKSIFPLQYESGYAEANFGIAWESDLPYTKSSLFEKAKLKYGKKEFQPHVYNHVKLD
;
A
#
# COMPACT_ATOMS: atom_id res chain seq x y z
N MET A 1 8.45 15.57 -16.34
CA MET A 1 8.06 14.24 -15.83
C MET A 1 8.54 14.14 -14.40
N GLU A 2 7.66 13.75 -13.47
CA GLU A 2 8.08 13.49 -12.09
C GLU A 2 8.95 12.24 -12.07
N TRP A 3 10.13 12.34 -11.46
CA TRP A 3 11.13 11.27 -11.49
C TRP A 3 10.71 10.01 -10.73
N ILE A 4 9.75 10.14 -9.81
CA ILE A 4 9.14 9.04 -9.04
C ILE A 4 8.26 8.13 -9.90
N ARG A 5 8.16 8.33 -11.22
CA ARG A 5 7.31 7.54 -12.13
C ARG A 5 8.10 6.56 -12.99
N THR A 6 9.43 6.65 -12.98
CA THR A 6 10.28 5.88 -13.88
C THR A 6 11.58 5.46 -13.22
N ILE A 7 12.13 4.34 -13.69
CA ILE A 7 13.53 4.00 -13.50
C ILE A 7 14.26 4.46 -14.77
N PRO A 8 15.29 5.32 -14.71
CA PRO A 8 15.97 5.77 -15.90
C PRO A 8 16.55 4.58 -16.70
N SER A 9 16.60 4.73 -18.02
CA SER A 9 17.04 3.67 -18.95
C SER A 9 18.45 3.19 -18.66
N ASP A 10 19.31 4.09 -18.20
CA ASP A 10 20.74 3.87 -18.08
C ASP A 10 21.11 3.09 -16.80
N PHE A 11 20.15 2.86 -15.90
CA PHE A 11 20.37 2.09 -14.67
C PHE A 11 20.12 0.59 -14.89
N PRO A 12 21.07 -0.28 -14.50
CA PRO A 12 20.92 -1.72 -14.71
C PRO A 12 19.72 -2.26 -13.91
N ARG A 13 18.91 -3.10 -14.57
CA ARG A 13 17.83 -3.82 -13.89
C ARG A 13 18.38 -5.06 -13.19
N ASP A 14 17.81 -5.37 -12.04
CA ASP A 14 18.15 -6.55 -11.26
C ASP A 14 16.88 -7.20 -10.69
N GLN A 15 17.03 -8.39 -10.09
CA GLN A 15 15.94 -9.10 -9.41
C GLN A 15 16.26 -9.37 -7.94
N LYS A 16 17.18 -8.58 -7.34
CA LYS A 16 17.60 -8.71 -5.95
C LYS A 16 16.58 -8.03 -5.04
N ILE A 17 15.41 -8.62 -4.94
CA ILE A 17 14.34 -8.26 -4.01
C ILE A 17 13.69 -9.52 -3.45
N SER A 18 13.36 -9.52 -2.16
CA SER A 18 12.67 -10.65 -1.55
C SER A 18 11.24 -10.73 -2.09
N LEU A 19 10.85 -11.90 -2.60
CA LEU A 19 9.46 -12.15 -2.97
C LEU A 19 8.58 -12.37 -1.72
N GLY A 20 7.26 -12.29 -1.88
CA GLY A 20 6.29 -12.46 -0.80
C GLY A 20 5.58 -11.17 -0.42
N THR A 21 5.00 -11.15 0.78
CA THR A 21 4.12 -10.07 1.23
C THR A 21 4.89 -9.01 2.00
N TYR A 22 4.65 -7.76 1.62
CA TYR A 22 5.09 -6.57 2.33
C TYR A 22 3.85 -5.86 2.87
N GLN A 23 3.77 -5.70 4.20
CA GLN A 23 2.59 -5.17 4.86
C GLN A 23 2.91 -3.84 5.54
N ARG A 24 1.98 -2.88 5.43
CA ARG A 24 2.06 -1.67 6.24
C ARG A 24 1.56 -1.95 7.66
N PRO A 25 2.22 -1.40 8.69
CA PRO A 25 1.71 -1.53 10.05
C PRO A 25 0.40 -0.75 10.16
N THR A 26 -0.62 -1.42 10.66
CA THR A 26 -1.97 -0.87 10.80
C THR A 26 -2.18 -0.45 12.25
N GLU A 27 -2.51 0.81 12.45
CA GLU A 27 -2.97 1.30 13.74
C GLU A 27 -4.50 1.36 13.76
N LYS A 28 -5.11 0.90 14.85
CA LYS A 28 -6.55 1.12 15.08
C LYS A 28 -6.77 2.62 15.22
N LYS A 29 -7.46 3.22 14.25
CA LYS A 29 -7.86 4.63 14.32
C LYS A 29 -9.32 4.68 14.75
N SER A 30 -9.59 4.80 16.05
CA SER A 30 -10.90 5.35 16.44
C SER A 30 -10.82 6.88 16.30
N ALA A 31 -11.83 7.49 15.71
CA ALA A 31 -11.98 8.95 15.83
C ALA A 31 -12.02 9.28 17.32
N PHE A 32 -11.21 10.25 17.75
CA PHE A 32 -11.03 10.59 19.17
C PHE A 32 -12.40 10.81 19.82
N GLY A 33 -12.85 9.89 20.68
CA GLY A 33 -14.10 9.98 21.44
C GLY A 33 -15.34 9.25 20.91
N SER A 34 -15.32 8.66 19.71
CA SER A 34 -16.50 7.91 19.21
C SER A 34 -16.48 6.45 19.69
N LYS A 35 -17.38 6.11 20.62
CA LYS A 35 -17.62 4.70 21.02
C LYS A 35 -18.35 3.90 19.94
N ASP A 36 -19.07 4.61 19.07
CA ASP A 36 -19.99 4.05 18.09
C ASP A 36 -19.34 3.91 16.70
N TYR A 37 -18.06 4.26 16.55
CA TYR A 37 -17.32 4.14 15.30
C TYR A 37 -15.94 3.52 15.51
N GLN A 38 -15.65 2.46 14.75
CA GLN A 38 -14.32 1.85 14.69
C GLN A 38 -13.87 1.73 13.23
N LEU A 39 -12.65 2.16 12.95
CA LEU A 39 -12.02 2.00 11.64
C LEU A 39 -10.87 1.00 11.72
N TYR A 40 -10.97 -0.01 10.88
CA TYR A 40 -9.91 -0.97 10.60
C TYR A 40 -9.52 -0.83 9.14
N TRP A 41 -8.22 -0.87 8.86
CA TRP A 41 -7.72 -0.89 7.50
C TRP A 41 -6.50 -1.78 7.42
N GLN A 42 -6.22 -2.29 6.24
CA GLN A 42 -5.00 -3.02 5.93
C GLN A 42 -4.53 -2.71 4.51
N GLU A 43 -3.22 -2.72 4.32
CA GLU A 43 -2.62 -2.51 3.01
C GLU A 43 -1.36 -3.36 2.83
N GLU A 44 -1.31 -4.06 1.72
CA GLU A 44 -0.28 -5.06 1.43
C GLU A 44 0.18 -4.97 -0.02
N ILE A 45 1.45 -5.30 -0.25
CA ILE A 45 2.05 -5.48 -1.56
C ILE A 45 2.60 -6.91 -1.59
N HIS A 46 2.10 -7.73 -2.49
CA HIS A 46 2.57 -9.09 -2.71
C HIS A 46 3.40 -9.16 -3.99
N LEU A 47 4.70 -9.45 -3.84
CA LEU A 47 5.65 -9.61 -4.94
C LEU A 47 5.73 -11.07 -5.35
N GLN A 48 5.54 -11.31 -6.65
CA GLN A 48 5.49 -12.63 -7.25
C GLN A 48 6.65 -12.84 -8.23
N SER A 49 6.85 -14.10 -8.62
CA SER A 49 7.74 -14.44 -9.73
C SER A 49 7.30 -13.77 -11.03
N ASN A 50 8.22 -13.68 -12.00
CA ASN A 50 7.99 -13.02 -13.29
C ASN A 50 7.69 -11.52 -13.19
N SER A 51 8.24 -10.85 -12.16
CA SER A 51 8.11 -9.41 -11.96
C SER A 51 6.67 -8.91 -11.86
N LYS A 52 5.77 -9.72 -11.27
CA LYS A 52 4.37 -9.36 -11.05
C LYS A 52 4.14 -8.93 -9.61
N PHE A 53 3.23 -8.00 -9.40
CA PHE A 53 2.77 -7.65 -8.06
C PHE A 53 1.25 -7.53 -8.00
N VAL A 54 0.75 -7.73 -6.79
CA VAL A 54 -0.62 -7.40 -6.39
C VAL A 54 -0.53 -6.49 -5.18
N LYS A 55 -1.20 -5.35 -5.21
CA LYS A 55 -1.33 -4.49 -4.03
C LYS A 55 -2.79 -4.37 -3.64
N THR A 56 -3.08 -4.71 -2.39
CA THR A 56 -4.43 -4.69 -1.83
C THR A 56 -4.54 -3.60 -0.78
N TRP A 57 -5.70 -2.96 -0.74
CA TRP A 57 -6.12 -2.06 0.32
C TRP A 57 -7.53 -2.45 0.73
N SER A 58 -7.74 -2.66 2.02
CA SER A 58 -9.06 -2.98 2.58
C SER A 58 -9.37 -2.03 3.72
N GLU A 59 -10.60 -1.57 3.79
CA GLU A 59 -11.12 -0.71 4.84
C GLU A 59 -12.42 -1.29 5.37
N TRP A 60 -12.52 -1.41 6.68
CA TRP A 60 -13.68 -1.92 7.39
C TRP A 60 -14.09 -0.89 8.44
N LYS A 61 -15.27 -0.29 8.22
CA LYS A 61 -15.88 0.68 9.11
C LYS A 61 -17.00 0.00 9.88
N VAL A 62 -16.94 0.12 11.20
CA VAL A 62 -17.98 -0.39 12.10
C VAL A 62 -18.70 0.81 12.67
N TYR A 63 -20.00 0.92 12.39
CA TYR A 63 -20.89 1.91 12.97
C TYR A 63 -21.73 1.28 14.08
N LYS A 64 -22.65 2.06 14.65
CA LYS A 64 -23.54 1.59 15.73
C LYS A 64 -24.49 0.48 15.27
N ASP A 65 -25.05 0.64 14.08
CA ASP A 65 -26.16 -0.15 13.53
C ASP A 65 -25.75 -0.99 12.32
N HIS A 66 -24.68 -0.61 11.63
CA HIS A 66 -24.24 -1.27 10.40
C HIS A 66 -22.71 -1.34 10.30
N SER A 67 -22.21 -1.97 9.25
CA SER A 67 -20.79 -1.95 8.90
C SER A 67 -20.61 -1.74 7.40
N GLU A 68 -19.50 -1.13 7.02
CA GLU A 68 -19.14 -0.88 5.63
C GLU A 68 -17.77 -1.48 5.33
N PHE A 69 -17.61 -2.01 4.12
CA PHE A 69 -16.36 -2.57 3.64
C PHE A 69 -16.00 -2.00 2.29
N GLN A 70 -14.76 -1.56 2.14
CA GLN A 70 -14.19 -1.13 0.87
C GLN A 70 -12.95 -1.96 0.59
N PHE A 71 -12.79 -2.36 -0.67
CA PHE A 71 -11.66 -3.13 -1.13
C PHE A 71 -11.15 -2.60 -2.45
N LYS A 72 -9.83 -2.48 -2.57
CA LYS A 72 -9.12 -2.16 -3.80
C LYS A 72 -7.99 -3.16 -3.99
N GLU A 73 -7.89 -3.71 -5.17
CA GLU A 73 -6.80 -4.58 -5.61
C GLU A 73 -6.27 -4.05 -6.92
N GLY A 74 -5.01 -3.66 -6.93
CA GLY A 74 -4.32 -3.31 -8.16
C GLY A 74 -3.31 -4.37 -8.50
N THR A 75 -3.21 -4.66 -9.78
CA THR A 75 -2.28 -5.65 -10.33
C THR A 75 -1.42 -5.01 -11.40
N GLY A 76 -0.21 -5.52 -11.54
CA GLY A 76 0.69 -5.04 -12.57
C GLY A 76 2.07 -5.69 -12.48
N SER A 77 3.06 -4.97 -13.00
CA SER A 77 4.45 -5.41 -13.00
C SER A 77 5.34 -4.52 -12.14
N PHE A 78 6.44 -5.07 -11.66
CA PHE A 78 7.46 -4.30 -10.96
C PHE A 78 8.80 -4.39 -11.68
N GLU A 79 9.56 -3.30 -11.64
CA GLU A 79 10.95 -3.28 -12.05
C GLU A 79 11.83 -2.95 -10.86
N LYS A 80 13.04 -3.50 -10.84
CA LYS A 80 13.97 -3.33 -9.74
C LYS A 80 15.33 -2.91 -10.30
N SER A 81 15.96 -1.93 -9.67
CA SER A 81 17.30 -1.44 -9.99
C SER A 81 17.99 -0.88 -8.75
N GLY A 82 19.06 -1.54 -8.27
CA GLY A 82 19.83 -1.08 -7.11
C GLY A 82 19.01 -1.09 -5.82
N ASP A 83 18.64 0.07 -5.30
CA ASP A 83 17.77 0.20 -4.12
C ASP A 83 16.38 0.68 -4.50
N TRP A 84 15.98 0.56 -5.77
CA TRP A 84 14.79 1.21 -6.29
C TRP A 84 13.85 0.20 -6.94
N VAL A 85 12.58 0.28 -6.56
CA VAL A 85 11.51 -0.59 -7.04
C VAL A 85 10.45 0.29 -7.68
N LEU A 86 10.15 0.09 -8.94
CA LEU A 86 9.06 0.77 -9.63
C LEU A 86 7.88 -0.19 -9.75
N PHE A 87 6.75 0.19 -9.17
CA PHE A 87 5.49 -0.50 -9.41
C PHE A 87 4.75 0.17 -10.55
N LYS A 88 4.35 -0.63 -11.53
CA LYS A 88 3.52 -0.22 -12.68
C LYS A 88 2.19 -0.94 -12.57
N THR A 89 1.20 -0.27 -11.99
CA THR A 89 -0.17 -0.77 -11.95
C THR A 89 -0.76 -0.67 -13.35
N ASN A 90 -1.46 -1.72 -13.78
CA ASN A 90 -2.14 -1.79 -15.07
C ASN A 90 -3.66 -1.85 -14.89
N SER A 91 -4.13 -2.47 -13.81
CA SER A 91 -5.55 -2.57 -13.49
C SER A 91 -5.79 -2.35 -12.01
N ILE A 92 -6.96 -1.79 -11.70
CA ILE A 92 -7.52 -1.75 -10.35
C ILE A 92 -8.92 -2.33 -10.39
N THR A 93 -9.15 -3.31 -9.54
CA THR A 93 -10.47 -3.83 -9.19
C THR A 93 -10.85 -3.23 -7.84
N GLU A 94 -12.01 -2.59 -7.77
CA GLU A 94 -12.54 -2.06 -6.52
C GLU A 94 -14.00 -2.47 -6.31
N PHE A 95 -14.38 -2.63 -5.06
CA PHE A 95 -15.77 -2.79 -4.69
C PHE A 95 -16.03 -2.24 -3.30
N GLU A 96 -17.28 -1.90 -3.06
CA GLU A 96 -17.78 -1.46 -1.77
C GLU A 96 -19.03 -2.27 -1.44
N CYS A 97 -19.23 -2.59 -0.16
CA CYS A 97 -20.45 -3.22 0.29
C CYS A 97 -20.79 -2.81 1.72
N LYS A 98 -22.06 -3.00 2.09
CA LYS A 98 -22.55 -2.73 3.45
C LYS A 98 -23.12 -4.01 4.05
N SER A 99 -23.02 -4.14 5.36
CA SER A 99 -23.75 -5.12 6.15
C SER A 99 -24.86 -4.40 6.91
N LYS A 100 -26.07 -4.97 6.93
CA LYS A 100 -27.20 -4.46 7.71
C LYS A 100 -27.01 -4.60 9.22
N GLU A 101 -26.02 -5.36 9.65
CA GLU A 101 -25.69 -5.58 11.06
C GLU A 101 -24.31 -5.01 11.38
N LYS A 102 -24.09 -4.72 12.67
CA LYS A 102 -22.78 -4.35 13.19
C LYS A 102 -21.88 -5.59 13.24
N VAL A 103 -20.76 -5.54 12.54
CA VAL A 103 -19.77 -6.62 12.51
C VAL A 103 -18.43 -6.10 13.02
N ASP A 104 -18.16 -6.33 14.31
CA ASP A 104 -16.97 -5.82 15.01
C ASP A 104 -15.88 -6.87 15.24
N THR A 105 -16.13 -8.12 14.83
CA THR A 105 -15.16 -9.22 14.92
C THR A 105 -14.30 -9.27 13.65
N ILE A 106 -13.18 -8.53 13.67
CA ILE A 106 -12.23 -8.51 12.54
C ILE A 106 -11.33 -9.75 12.61
N PRO A 107 -11.34 -10.62 11.58
CA PRO A 107 -10.53 -11.83 11.60
C PRO A 107 -9.04 -11.49 11.46
N ARG A 108 -8.22 -12.02 12.37
CA ARG A 108 -6.76 -11.92 12.29
C ARG A 108 -6.24 -12.84 11.18
N GLY A 109 -5.46 -12.29 10.25
CA GLY A 109 -4.76 -13.07 9.22
C GLY A 109 -5.66 -13.75 8.17
N LYS A 110 -6.95 -13.43 8.10
CA LYS A 110 -7.84 -13.93 7.04
C LYS A 110 -8.04 -12.88 5.94
N ASP A 111 -8.41 -13.36 4.76
CA ASP A 111 -8.91 -12.56 3.65
C ASP A 111 -10.18 -11.79 4.07
N TRP A 112 -10.04 -10.48 4.33
CA TRP A 112 -11.16 -9.62 4.75
C TRP A 112 -12.26 -9.56 3.70
N LYS A 113 -11.90 -9.64 2.41
CA LYS A 113 -12.86 -9.64 1.29
C LYS A 113 -13.78 -10.86 1.32
N LYS A 114 -13.34 -12.00 1.83
CA LYS A 114 -14.19 -13.20 2.03
C LYS A 114 -14.93 -13.21 3.35
N SER A 115 -14.46 -12.44 4.32
CA SER A 115 -14.95 -12.53 5.71
C SER A 115 -16.05 -11.52 6.01
N PHE A 116 -16.16 -10.45 5.23
CA PHE A 116 -17.18 -9.43 5.45
C PHE A 116 -18.56 -9.87 4.92
N PRO A 117 -19.61 -9.87 5.75
CA PRO A 117 -20.95 -10.29 5.34
C PRO A 117 -21.68 -9.17 4.58
N CYS A 118 -21.35 -9.01 3.30
CA CYS A 118 -22.03 -8.07 2.41
C CYS A 118 -23.52 -8.45 2.31
N SER A 119 -24.41 -7.46 2.47
CA SER A 119 -25.86 -7.66 2.31
C SER A 119 -26.29 -7.83 0.86
N ASP A 120 -25.51 -7.26 -0.06
CA ASP A 120 -25.70 -7.36 -1.51
C ASP A 120 -24.44 -7.88 -2.18
N LEU A 121 -24.58 -8.49 -3.36
CA LEU A 121 -23.43 -8.86 -4.19
C LEU A 121 -22.67 -7.59 -4.60
N PRO A 122 -21.41 -7.42 -4.17
CA PRO A 122 -20.67 -6.22 -4.51
C PRO A 122 -20.46 -6.11 -6.02
N SER A 123 -20.85 -4.98 -6.61
CA SER A 123 -20.53 -4.68 -8.00
C SER A 123 -19.03 -4.40 -8.11
N GLN A 124 -18.30 -5.28 -8.79
CA GLN A 124 -16.88 -5.06 -9.05
C GLN A 124 -16.72 -4.02 -10.15
N ASN A 125 -15.99 -2.96 -9.86
CA ASN A 125 -15.55 -1.99 -10.85
C ASN A 125 -14.10 -2.31 -11.21
N ILE A 126 -13.87 -2.71 -12.45
CA ILE A 126 -12.53 -2.93 -13.00
C ILE A 126 -12.21 -1.74 -13.89
N ARG A 127 -11.15 -1.02 -13.55
CA ARG A 127 -10.62 0.07 -14.37
C ARG A 127 -9.19 -0.22 -14.75
N SER A 128 -8.86 0.05 -16.02
CA SER A 128 -7.48 0.26 -16.41
C SER A 128 -6.98 1.50 -15.69
N LYS A 129 -5.79 1.42 -15.09
CA LYS A 129 -5.18 2.57 -14.42
C LYS A 129 -3.69 2.55 -14.67
N ASP A 130 -3.21 3.57 -15.36
CA ASP A 130 -1.78 3.83 -15.49
C ASP A 130 -1.31 4.54 -14.23
N HIS A 131 -0.82 3.77 -13.27
CA HIS A 131 -0.30 4.29 -12.01
C HIS A 131 1.08 3.70 -11.76
N ASN A 132 2.10 4.55 -11.95
CA ASN A 132 3.48 4.20 -11.74
C ASN A 132 4.01 4.93 -10.50
N LEU A 133 4.60 4.21 -9.57
CA LEU A 133 5.26 4.85 -8.42
C LEU A 133 6.55 4.12 -8.05
N LEU A 134 7.59 4.92 -7.85
CA LEU A 134 8.91 4.50 -7.42
C LEU A 134 8.98 4.43 -5.89
N TYR A 135 9.64 3.40 -5.42
CA TYR A 135 9.86 3.09 -4.02
C TYR A 135 11.35 2.85 -3.78
N TYR A 136 11.82 3.16 -2.58
CA TYR A 136 13.14 2.77 -2.10
C TYR A 136 13.05 1.41 -1.39
N TYR A 137 14.04 0.55 -1.58
CA TYR A 137 14.17 -0.77 -0.98
C TYR A 137 15.49 -0.85 -0.22
N ASP A 138 15.42 -1.06 1.10
CA ASP A 138 16.62 -1.11 1.96
C ASP A 138 17.22 -2.52 2.11
N GLY A 139 16.71 -3.50 1.35
CA GLY A 139 17.05 -4.91 1.51
C GLY A 139 16.05 -5.71 2.35
N LYS A 140 15.10 -5.05 3.04
CA LYS A 140 14.07 -5.68 3.88
C LYS A 140 12.69 -5.05 3.74
N SER A 141 12.63 -3.74 3.55
CA SER A 141 11.43 -2.93 3.60
C SER A 141 11.34 -2.04 2.37
N ILE A 142 10.12 -1.67 2.00
CA ILE A 142 9.85 -0.85 0.83
C ILE A 142 9.22 0.46 1.28
N PHE A 143 9.77 1.59 0.81
CA PHE A 143 9.42 2.94 1.19
C PHE A 143 8.87 3.70 -0.02
N PRO A 144 7.62 4.15 0.00
CA PRO A 144 7.08 4.95 -1.10
C PRO A 144 7.77 6.31 -1.15
N LEU A 145 8.21 6.73 -2.34
CA LEU A 145 8.83 8.05 -2.49
C LEU A 145 7.80 9.18 -2.49
N GLN A 146 6.59 8.90 -2.96
CA GLN A 146 5.41 9.71 -2.76
C GLN A 146 4.45 8.92 -1.89
N TYR A 147 3.92 9.50 -0.81
CA TYR A 147 2.96 8.75 -0.02
C TYR A 147 1.73 8.40 -0.83
N GLU A 148 1.27 7.16 -0.66
CA GLU A 148 0.01 6.72 -1.23
C GLU A 148 -0.70 5.74 -0.28
N SER A 149 -2.02 5.72 -0.38
CA SER A 149 -2.84 4.65 0.20
C SER A 149 -4.04 4.38 -0.68
N GLY A 150 -4.36 3.11 -0.92
CA GLY A 150 -5.46 2.73 -1.81
C GLY A 150 -5.35 3.35 -3.21
N TYR A 151 -4.12 3.57 -3.69
CA TYR A 151 -3.78 4.24 -4.95
C TYR A 151 -4.24 5.71 -5.05
N ALA A 152 -4.47 6.35 -3.90
CA ALA A 152 -4.59 7.80 -3.78
C ALA A 152 -3.28 8.34 -3.22
N GLU A 153 -2.67 9.23 -3.99
CA GLU A 153 -1.39 9.84 -3.64
C GLU A 153 -1.63 11.05 -2.74
N ALA A 154 -0.81 11.21 -1.72
CA ALA A 154 -0.75 12.44 -0.95
C ALA A 154 0.00 13.51 -1.73
N ASN A 155 -0.01 14.73 -1.23
CA ASN A 155 0.81 15.82 -1.75
C ASN A 155 2.17 15.93 -1.04
N PHE A 156 2.68 14.88 -0.39
CA PHE A 156 3.99 14.88 0.30
C PHE A 156 4.63 13.48 0.32
N GLY A 157 5.96 13.41 0.50
CA GLY A 157 6.73 12.16 0.56
C GLY A 157 8.25 12.38 0.62
N ILE A 158 9.06 11.33 0.46
CA ILE A 158 10.53 11.42 0.38
C ILE A 158 10.94 12.32 -0.78
N ALA A 159 10.18 12.27 -1.87
CA ALA A 159 10.42 13.08 -3.06
C ALA A 159 10.34 14.59 -2.80
N TRP A 160 9.60 15.03 -1.77
CA TRP A 160 9.57 16.45 -1.40
C TRP A 160 10.89 16.96 -0.81
N GLU A 161 11.72 16.06 -0.31
CA GLU A 161 13.01 16.37 0.31
C GLU A 161 14.17 15.98 -0.62
N SER A 162 13.90 15.55 -1.86
CA SER A 162 14.91 15.09 -2.81
C SER A 162 14.54 15.45 -4.25
N ASP A 163 15.45 16.14 -4.93
CA ASP A 163 15.17 16.69 -6.27
C ASP A 163 15.36 15.66 -7.41
N LEU A 164 16.05 14.53 -7.14
CA LEU A 164 16.42 13.56 -8.15
C LEU A 164 16.12 12.11 -7.76
N PRO A 165 15.75 11.26 -8.74
CA PRO A 165 15.68 9.82 -8.57
C PRO A 165 17.09 9.28 -8.37
N TYR A 166 17.27 8.16 -7.69
CA TYR A 166 18.57 7.47 -7.59
C TYR A 166 19.66 8.21 -6.79
N THR A 167 19.43 9.45 -6.35
CA THR A 167 20.45 10.24 -5.67
C THR A 167 20.31 10.09 -4.15
N LYS A 168 21.24 9.36 -3.53
CA LYS A 168 21.39 9.30 -2.06
C LYS A 168 22.04 10.58 -1.52
N SER A 169 21.39 11.72 -1.74
CA SER A 169 21.85 13.00 -1.22
C SER A 169 21.78 13.01 0.32
N SER A 170 22.43 13.98 0.95
CA SER A 170 22.31 14.17 2.41
C SER A 170 20.87 14.45 2.84
N LEU A 171 20.06 15.08 1.98
CA LEU A 171 18.64 15.30 2.22
C LEU A 171 17.84 14.01 2.10
N PHE A 172 18.10 13.20 1.07
CA PHE A 172 17.50 11.88 0.92
C PHE A 172 17.79 11.00 2.14
N GLU A 173 19.04 10.96 2.60
CA GLU A 173 19.43 10.20 3.78
C GLU A 173 18.71 10.70 5.04
N LYS A 174 18.57 12.02 5.22
CA LYS A 174 17.78 12.60 6.31
C LYS A 174 16.30 12.21 6.21
N ALA A 175 15.70 12.30 5.03
CA ALA A 175 14.30 11.96 4.79
C ALA A 175 14.05 10.46 5.05
N LYS A 176 14.90 9.59 4.50
CA LYS A 176 14.87 8.14 4.77
C LYS A 176 14.96 7.83 6.27
N LEU A 177 15.83 8.51 7.01
CA LEU A 177 15.92 8.35 8.47
C LEU A 177 14.65 8.82 9.20
N LYS A 178 13.98 9.88 8.71
CA LYS A 178 12.65 10.29 9.23
C LYS A 178 11.63 9.16 9.07
N TYR A 179 11.66 8.41 7.96
CA TYR A 179 10.74 7.28 7.74
C TYR A 179 10.96 6.12 8.72
N GLY A 180 12.17 6.00 9.28
CA GLY A 180 12.45 5.10 10.39
C GLY A 180 11.86 5.55 11.73
N LYS A 181 11.38 6.80 11.87
CA LYS A 181 10.76 7.32 13.09
C LYS A 181 9.30 6.88 13.22
N LYS A 182 8.85 6.75 14.45
CA LYS A 182 7.49 6.28 14.82
C LYS A 182 6.36 6.99 14.05
N GLU A 183 6.50 8.28 13.79
CA GLU A 183 5.47 9.08 13.10
C GLU A 183 5.30 8.74 11.61
N PHE A 184 6.34 8.19 10.97
CA PHE A 184 6.35 7.87 9.54
C PHE A 184 6.41 6.36 9.24
N GLN A 185 6.70 5.54 10.25
CA GLN A 185 6.64 4.07 10.19
C GLN A 185 5.30 3.52 9.63
N PRO A 186 4.12 4.13 9.86
CA PRO A 186 2.85 3.70 9.25
C PRO A 186 2.82 3.68 7.73
N HIS A 187 3.81 4.28 7.05
CA HIS A 187 3.89 4.37 5.59
C HIS A 187 4.89 3.38 4.97
N VAL A 188 5.67 2.66 5.79
CA VAL A 188 6.68 1.70 5.33
C VAL A 188 6.04 0.32 5.18
N TYR A 189 6.31 -0.35 4.07
CA TYR A 189 5.90 -1.74 3.88
C TYR A 189 7.02 -2.66 4.34
N ASN A 190 6.73 -3.49 5.36
CA ASN A 190 7.69 -4.40 5.96
C ASN A 190 7.48 -5.81 5.39
N HIS A 191 8.57 -6.48 4.99
CA HIS A 191 8.49 -7.88 4.56
C HIS A 191 8.00 -8.76 5.71
N VAL A 192 6.92 -9.50 5.46
CA VAL A 192 6.34 -10.47 6.38
C VAL A 192 6.93 -11.83 6.04
N LYS A 193 7.75 -12.37 6.94
CA LYS A 193 8.11 -13.80 6.89
C LYS A 193 6.89 -14.58 7.33
N LEU A 194 6.43 -15.51 6.51
CA LEU A 194 5.52 -16.56 6.95
C LEU A 194 6.35 -17.47 7.87
N ASP A 195 6.05 -17.44 9.17
CA ASP A 195 6.53 -18.44 10.14
C ASP A 195 5.86 -19.80 9.90
#